data_AF-A0A5D2QB10-F1
#
_entry.id   AF-A0A5D2QB10-F1
#
_cell.length_a   1.000
_cell.length_b   1.000
_cell.length_c   1.000
_cell.angle_alpha   90.00
_cell.angle_beta   90.00
_cell.angle_gamma   90.00
#
_symmetry.space_group_name_H-M   'P 1'
#
loop_
_entity.id
_entity.type
_entity.pdbx_description
1 polymer ?
#
loop_
_entity_poly.entity_id
_entity_poly.type
_entity_poly.pdbx_seq_one_letter_code
_entity_poly.pdbx_strand_id
1 'polypeptide(L)'
;MDRYGMQNQIACIRRSLFDQGYLDEQFIQLEELQDDANPNFVQEIVTLFYTDSTRLIQNIELTLIGAKKVTSECAVFRQYCAAGNAEACIRNFQHIKQEHAILRKKLEFYFQMMGQAAVAQTT
;
A
#
# COMPACT_ATOMS: atom_id res chain seq x y z
N MET A 1 -28.05 14.67 -19.29
CA MET A 1 -27.74 13.27 -19.64
C MET A 1 -28.81 12.39 -19.00
N ASP A 2 -29.29 11.39 -19.73
CA ASP A 2 -30.34 10.46 -19.32
C ASP A 2 -29.83 9.44 -18.29
N ARG A 3 -30.70 9.03 -17.35
CA ARG A 3 -30.37 8.09 -16.25
C ARG A 3 -29.85 6.74 -16.78
N TYR A 4 -30.33 6.34 -17.95
CA TYR A 4 -29.94 5.11 -18.64
C TYR A 4 -28.51 5.20 -19.22
N GLY A 5 -28.14 6.35 -19.81
CA GLY A 5 -26.78 6.61 -20.28
C GLY A 5 -25.74 6.55 -19.16
N MET A 6 -26.04 7.11 -17.98
CA MET A 6 -25.13 7.05 -16.82
C MET A 6 -24.94 5.63 -16.28
N GLN A 7 -26.01 4.83 -16.18
CA GLN A 7 -25.91 3.44 -15.73
C GLN A 7 -25.07 2.59 -16.69
N ASN A 8 -25.25 2.78 -18.00
CA ASN A 8 -24.44 2.09 -19.00
C ASN A 8 -22.95 2.49 -18.90
N GLN A 9 -22.67 3.78 -18.68
CA GLN A 9 -21.30 4.26 -18.51
C GLN A 9 -20.62 3.68 -17.26
N ILE A 10 -21.34 3.61 -16.13
CA ILE A 10 -20.84 2.98 -14.89
C ILE A 10 -20.54 1.49 -15.13
N ALA A 11 -21.45 0.77 -15.81
CA ALA A 11 -21.23 -0.63 -16.16
C ALA A 11 -19.99 -0.83 -17.04
N CYS A 12 -19.77 0.06 -18.02
CA CYS A 12 -18.58 0.04 -18.87
C CYS A 12 -17.29 0.27 -18.07
N ILE A 13 -17.27 1.26 -17.17
CA ILE A 13 -16.10 1.54 -16.32
C ILE A 13 -15.81 0.34 -15.42
N ARG A 14 -16.84 -0.18 -14.74
CA ARG A 14 -16.69 -1.35 -13.86
C ARG A 14 -16.10 -2.53 -14.62
N ARG A 15 -16.68 -2.88 -15.77
CA ARG A 15 -16.18 -3.98 -16.63
C ARG A 15 -14.71 -3.79 -16.99
N SER A 16 -14.34 -2.58 -17.44
CA SER A 16 -12.96 -2.24 -17.79
C SER A 16 -11.97 -2.41 -16.63
N LEU A 17 -12.39 -2.13 -15.39
CA LEU A 17 -11.54 -2.31 -14.21
C LEU A 17 -11.25 -3.78 -13.92
N PHE A 18 -12.24 -4.66 -14.10
CA PHE A 18 -12.06 -6.12 -13.98
C PHE A 18 -11.24 -6.70 -15.13
N ASP A 19 -11.54 -6.32 -16.38
CA ASP A 19 -10.87 -6.84 -17.57
C ASP A 19 -9.37 -6.50 -17.59
N GLN A 20 -8.98 -5.35 -17.02
CA GLN A 20 -7.58 -4.94 -16.86
C GLN A 20 -6.91 -5.49 -15.59
N GLY A 21 -7.64 -6.22 -14.74
CA GLY A 21 -7.12 -6.82 -13.52
C GLY A 21 -6.89 -5.83 -12.37
N TYR A 22 -7.50 -4.63 -12.40
CA TYR A 22 -7.47 -3.71 -11.26
C TYR A 22 -8.37 -4.14 -10.11
N LEU A 23 -9.44 -4.87 -10.43
CA LEU A 23 -10.39 -5.42 -9.47
C LEU A 23 -10.48 -6.93 -9.64
N ASP A 24 -10.65 -7.64 -8.54
CA ASP A 24 -10.86 -9.08 -8.49
C ASP A 24 -12.18 -9.43 -7.79
N GLU A 25 -12.45 -10.73 -7.65
CA GLU A 25 -13.67 -11.25 -7.03
C GLU A 25 -13.91 -10.72 -5.59
N GLN A 26 -12.87 -10.28 -4.86
CA GLN A 26 -13.06 -9.70 -3.53
C GLN A 26 -13.76 -8.35 -3.59
N PHE A 27 -13.55 -7.57 -4.66
CA PHE A 27 -14.25 -6.29 -4.83
C PHE A 27 -15.75 -6.50 -5.04
N ILE A 28 -16.15 -7.61 -5.67
CA ILE A 28 -17.56 -7.98 -5.84
C ILE A 28 -18.20 -8.23 -4.47
N GLN A 29 -17.53 -8.97 -3.59
CA GLN A 29 -17.99 -9.22 -2.22
C GLN A 29 -18.15 -7.90 -1.44
N LEU A 30 -17.26 -6.94 -1.67
CA LEU A 30 -17.36 -5.61 -1.05
C LEU A 30 -18.59 -4.83 -1.56
N GLU A 31 -18.89 -4.90 -2.87
CA GLU A 31 -20.09 -4.30 -3.46
C GLU A 31 -21.39 -4.95 -2.94
N GLU A 32 -21.40 -6.27 -2.71
CA GLU A 32 -22.56 -7.01 -2.18
C GLU A 32 -22.95 -6.60 -0.75
N LEU A 33 -22.02 -6.02 0.01
CA LEU A 33 -22.26 -5.49 1.35
C LEU A 33 -22.86 -4.09 1.36
N GLN A 34 -22.94 -3.43 0.20
CA GLN A 34 -23.55 -2.11 0.07
C GLN A 34 -25.07 -2.25 -0.12
N ASP A 35 -25.84 -1.56 0.72
CA ASP A 35 -27.30 -1.55 0.66
C ASP A 35 -27.87 -0.11 0.66
N ASP A 36 -29.19 0.01 0.57
CA ASP A 36 -29.88 1.30 0.56
C ASP A 36 -29.75 2.06 1.89
N ALA A 37 -29.43 1.38 2.99
CA ALA A 37 -29.20 1.99 4.29
C ALA A 37 -27.78 2.53 4.43
N ASN A 38 -26.81 1.96 3.69
CA ASN A 38 -25.42 2.42 3.63
C ASN A 38 -24.90 2.51 2.18
N PRO A 39 -25.37 3.49 1.40
CA PRO A 39 -25.05 3.60 -0.03
C PRO A 39 -23.61 3.97 -0.34
N ASN A 40 -22.81 4.37 0.66
CA ASN A 40 -21.41 4.80 0.50
C ASN A 40 -20.41 3.78 1.02
N PHE A 41 -20.85 2.60 1.48
CA PHE A 41 -20.01 1.60 2.13
C PHE A 41 -18.72 1.29 1.37
N VAL A 42 -18.83 0.96 0.07
CA VAL A 42 -17.66 0.61 -0.75
C VAL A 42 -16.68 1.78 -0.83
N GLN A 43 -17.20 2.99 -1.05
CA GLN A 43 -16.39 4.20 -1.12
C GLN A 43 -15.67 4.47 0.21
N GLU A 44 -16.36 4.29 1.35
CA GLU A 44 -15.77 4.49 2.68
C GLU A 44 -14.64 3.50 2.96
N ILE A 45 -14.85 2.21 2.67
CA ILE A 45 -13.83 1.18 2.87
C ILE A 45 -12.61 1.43 1.99
N VAL A 46 -12.82 1.76 0.71
CA VAL A 46 -11.72 2.08 -0.22
C VAL A 46 -10.98 3.34 0.23
N THR A 47 -11.70 4.37 0.69
CA THR A 47 -11.10 5.62 1.20
C THR A 47 -10.31 5.38 2.48
N LEU A 48 -10.83 4.57 3.40
CA LEU A 48 -10.16 4.18 4.63
C LEU A 48 -8.86 3.42 4.32
N PHE A 49 -8.91 2.45 3.40
CA PHE A 49 -7.73 1.71 2.95
C PHE A 49 -6.64 2.64 2.40
N TYR A 50 -6.98 3.61 1.55
CA TYR A 50 -6.00 4.56 1.01
C TYR A 50 -5.45 5.50 2.09
N THR A 51 -6.30 5.95 3.01
CA THR A 51 -5.90 6.81 4.13
C THR A 51 -4.93 6.08 5.05
N ASP A 52 -5.26 4.84 5.44
CA ASP A 52 -4.41 4.00 6.29
C ASP A 52 -3.10 3.63 5.60
N SER A 53 -3.14 3.33 4.30
CA SER A 53 -1.93 3.04 3.52
C SER A 53 -0.99 4.24 3.46
N THR A 54 -1.53 5.45 3.26
CA THR A 54 -0.75 6.69 3.24
C THR A 54 -0.10 6.94 4.61
N ARG A 55 -0.85 6.76 5.70
CA ARG A 55 -0.37 6.90 7.07
C ARG A 55 0.67 5.84 7.41
N LEU A 56 0.50 4.60 6.97
CA LEU A 56 1.47 3.52 7.18
C LEU A 56 2.80 3.84 6.51
N ILE A 57 2.77 4.37 5.28
CA ILE A 57 3.98 4.76 4.55
C ILE A 57 4.69 5.94 5.22
N GLN A 58 3.95 6.96 5.65
CA GLN A 58 4.50 8.05 6.45
C GLN A 58 5.10 7.55 7.77
N ASN A 59 4.44 6.60 8.43
CA ASN A 59 4.96 6.01 9.65
C ASN A 59 6.25 5.23 9.39
N ILE A 60 6.35 4.47 8.31
CA ILE A 60 7.58 3.78 7.90
C ILE A 60 8.73 4.78 7.72
N GLU A 61 8.48 5.93 7.11
CA GLU A 61 9.49 6.97 6.94
C GLU A 61 9.93 7.63 8.26
N LEU A 62 8.99 7.88 9.17
CA LEU A 62 9.26 8.56 10.44
C LEU A 62 9.88 7.61 11.49
N THR A 63 9.52 6.34 11.49
CA THR A 63 9.99 5.36 12.49
C THR A 63 11.37 4.80 12.18
N LEU A 64 11.80 4.80 10.91
CA LEU A 64 13.06 4.22 10.49
C LEU A 64 14.17 5.27 10.34
N ILE A 65 14.53 5.93 11.44
CA ILE A 65 15.67 6.86 11.49
C ILE A 65 16.93 6.17 10.94
N GLY A 66 17.45 6.65 9.81
CA GLY A 66 18.63 6.10 9.13
C GLY A 66 18.38 5.04 8.06
N ALA A 67 17.13 4.66 7.77
CA ALA A 67 16.79 3.67 6.74
C ALA A 67 16.77 4.24 5.32
N LYS A 68 17.91 4.77 4.87
CA LYS A 68 18.07 5.50 3.61
C LYS A 68 17.36 4.87 2.40
N LYS A 69 17.48 3.55 2.22
CA LYS A 69 16.86 2.85 1.08
C LYS A 69 15.34 2.81 1.19
N VAL A 70 14.80 2.45 2.35
CA VAL A 70 13.34 2.41 2.56
C VAL A 70 12.73 3.79 2.36
N THR A 71 13.35 4.84 2.91
CA THR A 71 12.91 6.22 2.72
C THR A 71 12.94 6.66 1.25
N SER A 72 13.98 6.27 0.50
CA SER A 72 14.08 6.56 -0.94
C SER A 72 12.93 5.93 -1.71
N GLU A 73 12.62 4.67 -1.44
CA GLU A 73 11.50 3.98 -2.09
C GLU A 73 10.14 4.59 -1.70
N CYS A 74 9.93 4.95 -0.43
CA CYS A 74 8.71 5.66 0.00
C CYS A 74 8.53 7.01 -0.71
N ALA A 75 9.62 7.73 -0.99
CA ALA A 75 9.58 8.96 -1.77
C ALA A 75 9.17 8.72 -3.23
N VAL A 76 9.67 7.64 -3.85
CA VAL A 76 9.27 7.22 -5.21
C VAL A 76 7.80 6.77 -5.24
N PHE A 77 7.35 5.99 -4.25
CA PHE A 77 5.95 5.57 -4.13
C PHE A 77 5.00 6.76 -4.12
N ARG A 78 5.32 7.81 -3.35
CA ARG A 78 4.52 9.05 -3.32
C ARG A 78 4.39 9.71 -4.69
N GLN A 79 5.44 9.70 -5.50
CA GLN A 79 5.40 10.26 -6.85
C GLN A 79 4.43 9.47 -7.74
N TYR A 80 4.44 8.13 -7.64
CA TYR A 80 3.48 7.30 -8.36
C TYR A 80 2.04 7.49 -7.89
N CYS A 81 1.82 7.66 -6.59
CA CYS A 81 0.50 8.02 -6.05
C CYS A 81 0.01 9.36 -6.61
N ALA A 82 0.86 10.39 -6.57
CA ALA A 82 0.51 11.72 -7.08
C ALA A 82 0.22 11.70 -8.59
N ALA A 83 0.87 10.80 -9.33
CA ALA A 83 0.62 10.60 -10.76
C ALA A 83 -0.58 9.71 -11.08
N GLY A 84 -1.27 9.14 -10.07
CA GLY A 84 -2.37 8.20 -10.28
C GLY A 84 -1.96 6.88 -10.94
N ASN A 85 -0.68 6.51 -10.88
CA ASN A 85 -0.15 5.32 -11.55
C ASN A 85 -0.22 4.09 -10.63
N ALA A 86 -1.38 3.42 -10.63
CA ALA A 86 -1.67 2.28 -9.76
C ALA A 86 -0.69 1.11 -9.93
N GLU A 87 -0.34 0.77 -11.18
CA GLU A 87 0.56 -0.34 -11.48
C GLU A 87 1.98 -0.10 -10.93
N ALA A 88 2.50 1.12 -11.10
CA ALA A 88 3.79 1.51 -10.54
C ALA A 88 3.77 1.58 -9.00
N CYS A 89 2.67 2.04 -8.40
CA CYS A 89 2.46 1.98 -6.95
C CYS A 89 2.57 0.54 -6.44
N ILE A 90 1.84 -0.41 -7.04
CA ILE A 90 1.83 -1.81 -6.61
C ILE A 90 3.25 -2.39 -6.64
N ARG A 91 3.98 -2.18 -7.75
CA ARG A 91 5.38 -2.63 -7.86
C ARG A 91 6.25 -1.99 -6.80
N ASN A 92 6.23 -0.66 -6.68
CA ASN A 92 7.11 0.05 -5.76
C ASN A 92 6.82 -0.31 -4.29
N PHE A 93 5.57 -0.58 -3.94
CA PHE A 93 5.20 -1.07 -2.61
C PHE A 93 5.84 -2.43 -2.29
N GLN A 94 5.96 -3.33 -3.27
CA GLN A 94 6.70 -4.59 -3.08
C GLN A 94 8.19 -4.33 -2.82
N HIS A 95 8.80 -3.35 -3.50
CA HIS A 95 10.18 -2.93 -3.24
C HIS A 95 10.35 -2.38 -1.82
N ILE A 96 9.43 -1.53 -1.34
CA ILE A 96 9.45 -1.03 0.04
C ILE A 96 9.42 -2.18 1.05
N LYS A 97 8.51 -3.15 0.86
CA LYS A 97 8.44 -4.35 1.72
C LYS A 97 9.74 -5.14 1.75
N GLN A 98 10.35 -5.33 0.58
CA GLN A 98 11.60 -6.05 0.44
C GLN A 98 12.76 -5.32 1.14
N GLU A 99 12.95 -4.02 0.88
CA GLU A 99 14.01 -3.23 1.50
C GLU A 99 13.84 -3.13 3.02
N HIS A 100 12.60 -3.02 3.51
CA HIS A 100 12.31 -3.08 4.94
C HIS A 100 12.73 -4.43 5.56
N ALA A 101 12.38 -5.55 4.92
CA ALA A 101 12.77 -6.87 5.41
C ALA A 101 14.29 -7.09 5.39
N ILE A 102 14.98 -6.59 4.37
CA ILE A 102 16.44 -6.64 4.27
C ILE A 102 17.08 -5.81 5.38
N LEU A 103 16.62 -4.59 5.59
CA LEU A 103 17.14 -3.71 6.64
C LEU A 103 16.98 -4.35 8.03
N ARG A 104 15.79 -4.89 8.31
CA ARG A 104 15.53 -5.60 9.57
C ARG A 104 16.55 -6.71 9.83
N LYS A 105 16.76 -7.60 8.85
CA LYS A 105 17.75 -8.70 8.97
C LYS A 105 19.17 -8.18 9.18
N LYS A 106 19.55 -7.10 8.49
CA LYS A 106 20.89 -6.49 8.64
C LYS A 106 21.09 -5.88 10.02
N LEU A 107 20.09 -5.21 10.57
CA LEU A 107 20.13 -4.64 11.91
C LEU A 107 20.16 -5.72 12.99
N GLU A 108 19.32 -6.75 12.87
CA GLU A 108 19.33 -7.92 13.77
C GLU A 108 20.74 -8.55 13.82
N PHE A 109 21.36 -8.77 12.66
CA PHE A 109 22.73 -9.28 12.58
C PHE A 109 23.77 -8.32 13.18
N TYR A 110 23.66 -7.03 12.90
CA TYR A 110 24.56 -6.01 13.47
C TYR A 110 24.50 -5.99 15.00
N PHE A 111 23.30 -5.99 15.59
CA PHE A 111 23.12 -6.02 17.04
C PHE A 111 23.65 -7.32 17.66
N GLN A 112 23.46 -8.46 16.99
CA GLN A 112 24.03 -9.73 17.42
C GLN A 112 25.56 -9.68 17.49
N MET A 113 26.22 -9.15 16.45
CA MET A 113 27.68 -9.02 16.42
C MET A 113 28.21 -8.05 17.49
N MET A 114 27.52 -6.91 17.69
CA MET A 114 27.89 -5.97 18.76
C MET A 114 27.78 -6.62 20.15
N GLY A 115 26.73 -7.40 20.41
CA GLY A 115 26.58 -8.13 21.67
C GLY A 115 27.72 -9.12 21.91
N GLN A 116 28.09 -9.90 20.89
CA GLN A 116 29.21 -10.84 20.99
C GLN A 116 30.55 -10.15 21.25
N ALA A 117 30.82 -9.03 20.56
CA ALA A 117 32.05 -8.26 20.76
C ALA A 117 32.16 -7.68 22.18
N ALA A 118 31.04 -7.24 22.77
CA ALA A 118 31.01 -6.73 24.14
C ALA A 118 31.30 -7.83 25.17
N VAL A 119 30.73 -9.03 24.99
CA VAL A 119 30.96 -10.19 25.88
C VAL A 119 32.43 -10.66 25.80
N ALA A 120 33.01 -10.67 24.60
CA ALA A 120 34.40 -11.06 24.38
C ALA A 120 35.44 -10.10 25.01
N GLN A 121 35.07 -8.86 25.33
CA GLN A 121 35.95 -7.88 25.99
C GLN A 121 35.89 -7.95 27.53
N THR A 122 34.86 -8.59 28.09
CA THR A 122 34.69 -8.77 29.54
C THR A 122 35.23 -10.11 30.08
N THR A 123 35.85 -10.92 29.22
CA THR A 123 36.44 -12.23 29.56
C THR A 123 37.94 -12.17 29.35
#